data_AF-A0A9P3NTS9-F1
#
_entry.id   AF-A0A9P3NTS9-F1
#
_cell.length_a   1.000
_cell.length_b   1.000
_cell.length_c   1.000
_cell.angle_alpha   90.00
_cell.angle_beta   90.00
_cell.angle_gamma   90.00
#
_symmetry.space_group_name_H-M   'P 1'
#
loop_
_entity.id
_entity.type
_entity.pdbx_description
1 polymer ?
#
loop_
_entity_poly.entity_id
_entity_poly.type
_entity_poly.pdbx_seq_one_letter_code
_entity_poly.pdbx_strand_id
1 'polypeptide(L)'
;MDIAQKNKLPRILRCSQIMGRNETDELSAAQIFYLCMHCADIFFLKADICQLGMDQRKVNVLAREYYDDIKRKMKPIILSHHMLPGLLQGQEKMSKSDPNSAIFMEDEEAEVNVKIKKAFCSPGEVEGNPCIAYV
;
A
#
# COMPACT_ATOMS: atom_id res chain seq x y z
N MET A 1 4.09 -22.38 3.61
CA MET A 1 2.71 -22.78 4.01
C MET A 1 2.42 -22.61 5.49
N ASP A 2 3.42 -22.61 6.40
CA ASP A 2 3.19 -22.47 7.86
C ASP A 2 2.37 -21.22 8.24
N ILE A 3 2.63 -20.08 7.59
CA ILE A 3 1.84 -18.84 7.79
C ILE A 3 0.34 -19.07 7.53
N ALA A 4 -0.01 -19.78 6.45
CA ALA A 4 -1.40 -20.05 6.10
C ALA A 4 -2.07 -21.02 7.09
N GLN A 5 -1.31 -21.96 7.67
CA GLN A 5 -1.83 -22.93 8.64
C GLN A 5 -2.09 -22.30 10.02
N LYS A 6 -1.26 -21.34 10.43
CA LYS A 6 -1.38 -20.68 11.73
C LYS A 6 -2.39 -19.53 11.76
N ASN A 7 -2.78 -19.03 10.58
CA ASN A 7 -3.72 -17.91 10.46
C ASN A 7 -5.11 -18.37 10.06
N LYS A 8 -6.13 -17.74 10.67
CA LYS A 8 -7.52 -17.96 10.26
C LYS A 8 -7.81 -17.20 8.95
N LEU A 9 -8.67 -17.77 8.10
CA LEU A 9 -9.05 -17.16 6.83
C LEU A 9 -9.53 -15.69 6.96
N PRO A 10 -10.41 -15.31 7.93
CA PRO A 10 -10.82 -13.91 8.08
C PRO A 10 -9.66 -12.96 8.37
N ARG A 11 -8.61 -13.42 9.06
CA ARG A 11 -7.42 -12.61 9.36
C ARG A 11 -6.61 -12.30 8.10
N ILE A 12 -6.53 -13.28 7.19
CA ILE A 12 -5.87 -13.13 5.89
C ILE A 12 -6.73 -12.23 4.99
N LEU A 13 -8.05 -12.43 4.92
CA LEU A 13 -8.96 -11.60 4.12
C LEU A 13 -8.92 -10.11 4.51
N ARG A 14 -8.66 -9.78 5.78
CA ARG A 14 -8.47 -8.38 6.20
C ARG A 14 -7.30 -7.68 5.51
N CYS A 15 -6.31 -8.44 5.04
CA CYS A 15 -5.16 -7.92 4.32
C CYS A 15 -5.43 -7.69 2.82
N SER A 16 -6.62 -7.97 2.29
CA SER A 16 -6.95 -7.79 0.86
C SER A 16 -6.77 -6.35 0.35
N GLN A 17 -6.77 -5.35 1.24
CA GLN A 17 -6.49 -3.97 0.87
C GLN A 17 -5.11 -3.77 0.24
N ILE A 18 -4.13 -4.64 0.53
CA ILE A 18 -2.78 -4.50 -0.04
C ILE A 18 -2.76 -4.68 -1.56
N MET A 19 -3.73 -5.42 -2.10
CA MET A 19 -3.92 -5.63 -3.55
C MET A 19 -5.01 -4.71 -4.12
N GLY A 20 -5.43 -3.69 -3.36
CA GLY A 20 -6.49 -2.74 -3.77
C GLY A 20 -7.89 -3.36 -3.83
N ARG A 21 -8.14 -4.42 -3.04
CA ARG A 21 -9.45 -5.10 -2.97
C ARG A 21 -10.07 -5.00 -1.58
N ASN A 22 -11.39 -5.10 -1.52
CA ASN A 22 -12.12 -5.16 -0.27
C ASN A 22 -12.22 -6.59 0.26
N GLU A 23 -12.54 -6.72 1.55
CA GLU A 23 -12.69 -8.03 2.21
C GLU A 23 -13.91 -8.81 1.71
N THR A 24 -14.90 -8.10 1.15
CA THR A 24 -16.17 -8.63 0.63
C THR A 24 -16.11 -9.01 -0.84
N ASP A 25 -15.03 -8.66 -1.54
CA ASP A 25 -14.91 -8.95 -2.97
C ASP A 25 -14.72 -10.46 -3.18
N GLU A 26 -15.16 -10.98 -4.33
CA GLU A 26 -14.84 -12.35 -4.72
C GLU A 26 -13.33 -12.46 -4.99
N LEU A 27 -12.65 -13.21 -4.11
CA LEU A 27 -11.22 -13.45 -4.17
C LEU A 27 -10.94 -14.86 -4.67
N SER A 28 -10.09 -14.95 -5.68
CA SER A 28 -9.52 -16.22 -6.12
C SER A 28 -8.59 -16.80 -5.05
N ALA A 29 -8.43 -18.13 -5.03
CA ALA A 29 -7.48 -18.78 -4.12
C ALA A 29 -6.04 -18.25 -4.30
N ALA A 30 -5.66 -17.90 -5.53
CA ALA A 30 -4.36 -17.31 -5.83
C ALA A 30 -4.11 -15.99 -5.06
N GLN A 31 -5.15 -15.17 -4.91
CA GLN A 31 -5.05 -13.92 -4.15
C GLN A 31 -4.89 -14.15 -2.64
N ILE A 32 -5.53 -15.18 -2.09
CA ILE A 32 -5.30 -15.56 -0.69
C ILE A 32 -3.85 -16.03 -0.49
N PHE A 33 -3.33 -16.82 -1.44
CA PHE A 33 -1.93 -17.24 -1.39
C PHE A 33 -0.96 -16.09 -1.56
N TYR A 34 -1.27 -15.11 -2.41
CA TYR A 34 -0.47 -13.89 -2.55
C TYR A 34 -0.26 -13.19 -1.21
N LEU A 35 -1.29 -13.05 -0.38
CA LEU A 35 -1.17 -12.44 0.96
C LEU A 35 -0.22 -13.24 1.88
N CYS A 36 -0.29 -14.56 1.81
CA CYS A 36 0.58 -15.45 2.57
C CYS A 36 2.04 -15.37 2.08
N MET A 37 2.24 -15.29 0.76
CA MET A 37 3.57 -15.13 0.14
C MET A 37 4.18 -13.78 0.50
N HIS A 38 3.41 -12.70 0.42
CA HIS A 38 3.86 -11.36 0.78
C HIS A 38 4.29 -11.27 2.26
N CYS A 39 3.63 -12.01 3.15
CA CYS A 39 4.07 -12.16 4.54
C CYS A 39 5.37 -12.98 4.63
N ALA A 40 5.47 -14.08 3.86
CA ALA A 40 6.64 -14.95 3.84
C ALA A 40 7.91 -14.24 3.33
N ASP A 41 7.78 -13.31 2.38
CA ASP A 41 8.90 -12.57 1.78
C ASP A 41 9.72 -11.82 2.82
N ILE A 42 9.07 -11.27 3.85
CA ILE A 42 9.74 -10.57 4.96
C ILE A 42 10.73 -11.50 5.68
N PHE A 43 10.37 -12.77 5.85
CA PHE A 43 11.21 -13.79 6.49
C PHE A 43 12.26 -14.33 5.52
N PHE A 44 11.88 -14.52 4.26
CA PHE A 44 12.75 -15.08 3.24
C PHE A 44 13.90 -14.12 2.89
N LEU A 45 13.58 -12.84 2.72
CA LEU A 45 14.56 -11.78 2.46
C LEU A 45 15.34 -11.37 3.73
N LYS A 46 14.94 -11.87 4.92
CA LYS A 46 15.51 -11.49 6.22
C LYS A 46 15.53 -9.97 6.40
N ALA A 47 14.44 -9.30 6.03
CA ALA A 47 14.35 -7.86 6.10
C ALA A 47 14.28 -7.40 7.57
N ASP A 48 15.22 -6.55 7.98
CA ASP A 48 15.18 -5.90 9.30
C ASP A 48 14.12 -4.78 9.33
N ILE A 49 13.91 -4.11 8.19
CA ILE A 49 13.00 -2.98 8.03
C ILE A 49 12.07 -3.24 6.83
N CYS A 50 10.76 -3.27 7.08
CA CYS A 50 9.74 -3.26 6.04
C CYS A 50 9.40 -1.80 5.70
N GLN A 51 10.07 -1.25 4.68
CA GLN A 51 9.79 0.09 4.16
C GLN A 51 8.82 -0.02 2.99
N LEU A 52 7.53 0.23 3.25
CA LEU A 52 6.43 0.09 2.29
C LEU A 52 5.37 1.17 2.54
N GLY A 53 4.42 1.34 1.62
CA GLY A 53 3.33 2.31 1.80
C GLY A 53 2.45 2.00 3.02
N MET A 54 1.71 3.00 3.49
CA MET A 54 0.74 2.84 4.59
C MET A 54 -0.36 1.82 4.27
N ASP A 55 -0.70 1.63 2.99
CA ASP A 55 -1.64 0.62 2.51
C ASP A 55 -1.16 -0.83 2.75
N GLN A 56 0.16 -1.05 2.76
CA GLN A 56 0.78 -2.35 3.04
C GLN A 56 0.90 -2.66 4.54
N ARG A 57 0.47 -1.75 5.42
CA ARG A 57 0.66 -1.91 6.88
C ARG A 57 0.03 -3.19 7.43
N LYS A 58 -1.14 -3.61 6.92
CA LYS A 58 -1.87 -4.78 7.44
C LYS A 58 -1.10 -6.09 7.29
N VAL A 59 -0.41 -6.31 6.17
CA VAL A 59 0.42 -7.52 5.96
C VAL A 59 1.70 -7.46 6.78
N ASN A 60 2.30 -6.27 6.93
CA ASN A 60 3.45 -6.08 7.81
C ASN A 60 3.12 -6.38 9.28
N VAL A 61 1.93 -5.98 9.75
CA VAL A 61 1.43 -6.32 11.08
C VAL A 61 1.17 -7.83 11.20
N LEU A 62 0.59 -8.46 10.17
CA LEU A 62 0.42 -9.92 10.13
C LEU A 62 1.76 -10.65 10.26
N ALA A 63 2.82 -10.15 9.62
CA ALA A 63 4.16 -10.70 9.77
C ALA A 63 4.66 -10.59 11.22
N ARG A 64 4.44 -9.45 11.89
CA ARG A 64 4.82 -9.28 13.31
C ARG A 64 4.02 -10.18 14.26
N GLU A 65 2.74 -10.40 13.99
CA GLU A 65 1.93 -11.37 14.74
C GLU A 65 2.50 -12.79 14.57
N TYR A 66 2.85 -13.16 13.34
CA TYR A 66 3.46 -14.46 13.09
C TYR A 66 4.85 -14.62 13.74
N TYR A 67 5.62 -13.54 13.92
CA TYR A 67 6.85 -13.55 14.73
C TYR A 67 6.60 -13.95 16.18
N ASP A 68 5.47 -13.54 16.77
CA ASP A 68 5.06 -13.95 18.11
C ASP A 68 4.71 -15.44 18.16
N ASP A 69 3.99 -15.96 17.16
CA ASP A 69 3.61 -17.37 17.07
C ASP A 69 4.83 -18.31 16.99
N ILE A 70 5.88 -17.91 16.26
CA ILE A 70 7.13 -18.67 16.13
C ILE A 70 8.15 -18.36 17.23
N LYS A 71 7.78 -17.52 18.22
CA LYS A 71 8.63 -17.09 19.35
C LYS A 71 9.99 -16.52 18.93
N ARG A 72 10.07 -15.86 17.77
CA ARG A 72 11.30 -15.19 17.33
C ARG A 72 11.37 -13.79 17.92
N LYS A 73 12.53 -13.44 18.50
CA LYS A 73 12.74 -12.15 19.17
C LYS A 73 12.94 -10.97 18.21
N MET A 74 13.57 -11.20 17.05
CA MET A 74 13.85 -10.12 16.10
C MET A 74 12.65 -9.86 15.20
N LYS A 75 11.74 -9.00 15.65
CA LYS A 75 10.62 -8.53 14.83
C LYS A 75 11.10 -7.46 13.83
N PRO A 76 10.62 -7.48 12.59
CA PRO A 76 10.94 -6.46 11.60
C PRO A 76 10.34 -5.13 12.02
N ILE A 77 11.09 -4.06 11.78
CA ILE A 77 10.64 -2.68 11.99
C ILE A 77 9.72 -2.33 10.81
N ILE A 78 8.50 -1.86 11.10
CA ILE A 78 7.58 -1.41 10.06
C ILE A 78 7.77 0.10 9.91
N LEU A 79 8.32 0.52 8.78
CA LEU A 79 8.52 1.93 8.43
C LEU A 79 7.60 2.28 7.27
N SER A 80 6.36 2.67 7.58
CA SER A 80 5.37 2.99 6.56
C SER A 80 5.47 4.45 6.11
N HIS A 81 5.62 4.69 4.81
CA HIS A 81 5.61 6.04 4.24
C HIS A 81 4.20 6.49 3.87
N HIS A 82 3.99 7.81 3.89
CA HIS A 82 2.73 8.44 3.50
C HIS A 82 2.38 8.13 2.03
N MET A 83 1.10 7.98 1.73
CA MET A 83 0.63 7.74 0.37
C MET A 83 0.50 9.07 -0.36
N LEU A 84 1.19 9.23 -1.49
CA LEU A 84 1.03 10.42 -2.30
C LEU A 84 -0.40 10.50 -2.87
N PRO A 85 -1.10 11.63 -2.69
CA PRO A 85 -2.45 11.81 -3.21
C PRO A 85 -2.45 11.90 -4.75
N GLY A 86 -3.59 11.56 -5.35
CA GLY A 86 -3.82 11.79 -6.77
C GLY A 86 -4.01 13.28 -7.05
N LEU A 87 -3.73 13.70 -8.28
CA LEU A 87 -3.82 15.11 -8.67
C LEU A 87 -5.25 15.67 -8.67
N LEU A 88 -6.28 14.83 -8.76
CA LEU A 88 -7.67 15.28 -8.83
C LEU A 88 -8.30 15.31 -7.42
N GLN A 89 -9.36 16.12 -7.28
CA GLN A 89 -10.07 16.27 -6.01
C GLN A 89 -10.64 14.94 -5.51
N GLY A 90 -10.46 14.66 -4.21
CA GLY A 90 -11.00 13.46 -3.56
C GLY A 90 -10.21 12.17 -3.81
N GLN A 91 -9.05 12.24 -4.47
CA GLN A 91 -8.18 11.09 -4.67
C GLN A 91 -7.11 11.01 -3.59
N GLU A 92 -7.39 10.25 -2.52
CA GLU A 92 -6.46 10.04 -1.40
C GLU A 92 -5.17 9.30 -1.79
N LYS A 93 -5.18 8.59 -2.94
CA LYS A 93 -4.04 7.79 -3.42
C LYS A 93 -3.91 7.92 -4.93
N MET A 94 -2.69 8.17 -5.40
CA MET A 94 -2.37 8.07 -6.83
C MET A 94 -2.64 6.65 -7.35
N SER A 95 -3.36 6.55 -8.48
CA SER A 95 -3.72 5.26 -9.07
C SER A 95 -3.41 5.22 -10.56
N LYS A 96 -3.02 4.04 -11.06
CA LYS A 96 -2.86 3.81 -12.51
C LYS A 96 -4.19 3.82 -13.26
N SER A 97 -5.32 3.74 -12.54
CA SER A 97 -6.65 3.66 -13.14
C SER A 97 -7.06 4.94 -13.86
N ASP A 98 -6.57 6.10 -13.41
CA ASP A 98 -6.77 7.38 -14.06
C ASP A 98 -5.41 8.01 -14.42
N PRO A 99 -5.02 8.01 -15.70
CA PRO A 99 -3.75 8.60 -16.14
C PRO A 99 -3.60 10.10 -15.83
N ASN A 100 -4.70 10.83 -15.64
CA ASN A 100 -4.65 12.26 -15.28
C ASN A 100 -4.46 12.47 -13.77
N SER A 101 -4.67 11.43 -12.96
CA SER A 101 -4.45 11.47 -11.51
C SER A 101 -2.99 11.31 -11.10
N ALA A 102 -2.13 10.89 -12.03
CA ALA A 102 -0.78 10.42 -11.75
C ALA A 102 0.24 11.08 -12.68
N ILE A 103 1.39 11.45 -12.11
CA ILE A 103 2.57 11.80 -12.88
C ILE A 103 3.44 10.54 -12.96
N PHE A 104 3.73 10.09 -14.16
CA PHE A 104 4.58 8.93 -14.40
C PHE A 104 6.04 9.35 -14.58
N MET A 105 6.96 8.41 -14.37
CA MET A 105 8.40 8.70 -14.44
C MET A 105 8.87 8.97 -15.87
N GLU A 106 8.10 8.50 -16.84
CA GLU A 106 8.30 8.63 -18.27
C GLU A 106 7.49 9.76 -18.93
N ASP A 107 6.70 10.53 -18.17
CA ASP A 107 5.94 11.66 -18.71
C ASP A 107 6.88 12.73 -19.27
N GLU A 108 6.56 13.28 -20.44
CA GLU A 108 7.30 14.43 -20.97
C GLU A 108 7.01 15.71 -20.18
N GLU A 109 7.93 16.69 -20.20
CA GLU A 109 7.78 17.97 -19.49
C GLU A 109 6.44 18.66 -19.81
N ALA A 110 6.01 18.63 -21.07
CA ALA A 110 4.74 19.18 -21.50
C ALA A 110 3.53 18.49 -20.83
N GLU A 111 3.59 17.16 -20.65
CA GLU A 111 2.54 16.37 -20.02
C GLU A 111 2.48 16.64 -18.51
N VAL A 112 3.63 16.70 -17.84
CA VAL A 112 3.73 17.07 -16.43
C VAL A 112 3.12 18.45 -16.19
N ASN A 113 3.46 19.44 -17.03
CA ASN A 113 2.92 20.79 -16.93
C ASN A 113 1.39 20.83 -17.10
N VAL A 114 0.85 20.05 -18.03
CA VAL A 114 -0.61 19.94 -18.23
C VAL A 114 -1.29 19.27 -17.03
N LYS A 115 -0.71 18.21 -16.49
CA LYS A 115 -1.24 17.48 -15.32
C LYS A 115 -1.25 18.36 -14.07
N ILE A 116 -0.13 19.03 -13.77
CA ILE A 116 -0.03 19.96 -12.64
C ILE A 116 -1.00 21.14 -12.80
N LYS A 117 -1.14 21.70 -14.01
CA LYS A 117 -2.08 22.80 -14.26
C LYS A 117 -3.55 22.42 -14.02
N LYS A 118 -3.89 21.13 -14.18
CA LYS A 118 -5.24 20.58 -13.94
C LYS A 118 -5.41 20.03 -12.54
N ALA A 119 -4.35 19.97 -11.73
CA ALA A 119 -4.41 19.41 -10.40
C ALA A 119 -5.28 20.28 -9.47
N PHE A 120 -5.92 19.62 -8.51
CA PHE A 120 -6.72 20.28 -7.50
C PHE A 120 -5.82 21.12 -6.59
N CYS A 121 -6.06 22.43 -6.53
CA CYS A 121 -5.31 23.36 -5.70
C CYS A 121 -6.18 24.56 -5.31
N SER A 122 -7.12 24.33 -4.39
CA SER A 122 -7.98 25.39 -3.88
C SER A 122 -7.19 26.41 -3.05
N PRO A 123 -7.41 27.72 -3.23
CA PRO A 123 -6.76 28.75 -2.42
C PRO A 123 -7.14 28.63 -0.93
N GLY A 124 -6.13 28.60 -0.05
CA GLY A 124 -6.33 28.57 1.40
C GLY A 124 -6.58 27.18 1.99
N GLU A 125 -6.68 26.13 1.16
CA GLU A 125 -6.83 24.74 1.61
C GLU A 125 -5.49 24.00 1.59
N VAL A 126 -5.06 23.55 2.77
CA VAL A 126 -3.85 22.72 2.95
C VAL A 126 -4.19 21.24 2.99
N GLU A 127 -5.27 20.89 3.70
CA GLU A 127 -5.69 19.52 3.89
C GLU A 127 -6.27 18.93 2.59
N GLY A 128 -5.77 17.77 2.18
CA GLY A 128 -6.21 17.11 0.95
C GLY A 128 -5.79 17.82 -0.35
N ASN A 129 -4.90 18.81 -0.27
CA ASN A 129 -4.38 19.51 -1.44
C ASN A 129 -3.19 18.73 -2.02
N PRO A 130 -3.34 18.08 -3.20
CA PRO A 130 -2.26 17.32 -3.78
C PRO A 130 -1.05 18.19 -4.09
N CYS A 131 -1.23 19.40 -4.64
CA CYS A 131 -0.10 20.27 -4.99
C CYS A 131 0.79 20.59 -3.78
N ILE A 132 0.22 20.75 -2.59
CA ILE A 132 1.00 20.98 -1.36
C ILE A 132 1.68 19.69 -0.89
N ALA A 133 1.05 18.52 -1.09
CA ALA A 133 1.65 17.24 -0.72
C ALA A 133 2.89 16.85 -1.56
N TYR A 134 3.08 17.45 -2.73
CA TYR A 134 4.28 17.28 -3.57
C TYR A 134 5.41 18.30 -3.28
N VAL A 135 5.18 19.28 -2.40
CA VAL A 135 6.16 20.31 -1.99
C VAL A 135 6.82 19.92 -0.68
#